data_AF-A0A841GZ00-F1
#
_entry.id   AF-A0A841GZ00-F1
#
_cell.length_a   1.000
_cell.length_b   1.000
_cell.length_c   1.000
_cell.angle_alpha   90.00
_cell.angle_beta   90.00
_cell.angle_gamma   90.00
#
_symmetry.space_group_name_H-M   'P 1'
#
loop_
_entity.id
_entity.type
_entity.pdbx_description
1 polymer ?
#
loop_
_entity_poly.entity_id
_entity_poly.type
_entity_poly.pdbx_seq_one_letter_code
_entity_poly.pdbx_strand_id
1 'polypeptide(L)'
;MAQGRVTLLFDANLPPGLVDALTSLGEPVMHVSQIFAPGTPDETWIRYAGDRNWCIVSRDVNITRNAHEAAALRECGVGAFFLLPGKRSPRLCQIIQATIRHWPEIKRLAASEARPFQYQIGERGIKRFR
;
A
#
# COMPACT_ATOMS: atom_id res chain seq x y z
N MET A 1 -24.05 1.80 7.88
CA MET A 1 -22.90 2.64 7.47
C MET A 1 -22.14 1.85 6.41
N ALA A 2 -22.30 2.17 5.13
CA ALA A 2 -21.51 1.55 4.08
C ALA A 2 -20.05 1.93 4.33
N GLN A 3 -19.18 0.93 4.56
CA GLN A 3 -17.75 1.18 4.68
C GLN A 3 -17.28 1.82 3.37
N GLY A 4 -16.78 3.06 3.44
CA GLY A 4 -16.31 3.80 2.28
C GLY A 4 -15.28 2.98 1.54
N ARG A 5 -15.50 2.74 0.24
CA ARG A 5 -14.62 1.93 -0.59
C ARG A 5 -13.34 2.73 -0.85
N VAL A 6 -12.26 2.42 -0.11
CA VAL A 6 -10.94 3.04 -0.28
C VAL A 6 -10.13 2.29 -1.31
N THR A 7 -9.56 3.01 -2.28
CA THR A 7 -8.66 2.42 -3.29
C THR A 7 -7.25 2.26 -2.73
N LEU A 8 -6.59 1.15 -3.10
CA LEU A 8 -5.21 0.86 -2.75
C LEU A 8 -4.30 0.95 -3.98
N LEU A 9 -3.28 1.80 -3.92
CA LEU A 9 -2.27 2.00 -4.95
C LEU A 9 -1.03 1.14 -4.63
N PHE A 10 -0.69 0.22 -5.52
CA PHE A 10 0.42 -0.72 -5.37
C PHE A 10 1.67 -0.18 -6.08
N ASP A 11 2.75 -0.08 -5.31
CA ASP A 11 4.08 0.32 -5.74
C ASP A 11 4.68 -0.62 -6.80
N ALA A 12 5.60 -0.11 -7.61
CA ALA A 12 6.28 -0.81 -8.71
C ALA A 12 7.12 -2.00 -8.24
N ASN A 13 7.50 -2.06 -6.95
CA ASN A 13 8.21 -3.20 -6.37
C ASN A 13 7.30 -4.42 -6.08
N LEU A 14 6.01 -4.30 -6.39
CA LEU A 14 5.01 -5.36 -6.32
C LEU A 14 4.66 -5.86 -7.73
N PRO A 15 4.28 -7.15 -7.85
CA PRO A 15 3.95 -7.75 -9.13
C PRO A 15 2.62 -7.18 -9.70
N PRO A 16 2.58 -6.63 -10.92
CA PRO A 16 1.35 -6.11 -11.52
C PRO A 16 0.23 -7.16 -11.59
N GLY A 17 0.56 -8.42 -11.86
CA GLY A 17 -0.41 -9.51 -11.91
C GLY A 17 -1.17 -9.77 -10.60
N LEU A 18 -0.64 -9.36 -9.45
CA LEU A 18 -1.39 -9.38 -8.18
C LEU A 18 -2.52 -8.33 -8.20
N VAL A 19 -2.23 -7.14 -8.73
CA VAL A 19 -3.22 -6.06 -8.87
C VAL A 19 -4.27 -6.45 -9.91
N ASP A 20 -3.86 -7.06 -11.03
CA ASP A 20 -4.80 -7.56 -12.05
C ASP A 20 -5.75 -8.62 -11.47
N ALA A 21 -5.23 -9.54 -10.66
CA ALA A 21 -6.03 -10.56 -9.97
C ALA A 21 -7.04 -9.92 -9.00
N LEU A 22 -6.60 -8.99 -8.15
CA LEU A 22 -7.49 -8.28 -7.21
C LEU A 22 -8.55 -7.44 -7.95
N THR A 23 -8.17 -6.78 -9.06
CA THR A 23 -9.09 -6.04 -9.92
C THR A 23 -10.16 -6.95 -10.52
N SER A 24 -9.76 -8.14 -10.99
CA SER A 24 -10.69 -9.16 -11.53
C SER A 24 -11.66 -9.68 -10.47
N LEU A 25 -11.30 -9.60 -9.18
CA LEU A 25 -12.19 -9.90 -8.05
C LEU A 25 -13.07 -8.71 -7.64
N GLY A 26 -13.02 -7.60 -8.38
CA GLY A 26 -13.79 -6.39 -8.11
C GLY A 26 -13.24 -5.55 -6.97
N GLU A 27 -11.97 -5.72 -6.57
CA GLU A 27 -11.36 -4.90 -5.52
C GLU A 27 -10.89 -3.55 -6.08
N PRO A 28 -11.01 -2.44 -5.31
CA PRO A 28 -10.56 -1.12 -5.73
C PRO A 28 -9.03 -1.02 -5.59
N VAL A 29 -8.30 -1.51 -6.58
CA VAL A 29 -6.82 -1.47 -6.58
C VAL A 29 -6.30 -0.87 -7.87
N MET A 30 -5.09 -0.33 -7.82
CA MET A 30 -4.39 0.19 -8.98
C MET A 30 -2.90 -0.04 -8.83
N HIS A 31 -2.18 -0.25 -9.93
CA HIS A 31 -0.72 -0.34 -9.92
C HIS A 31 -0.11 0.98 -10.37
N VAL A 32 0.98 1.45 -9.74
CA VAL A 32 1.60 2.74 -10.10
C VAL A 32 1.98 2.82 -11.58
N SER A 33 2.39 1.70 -12.19
CA SER A 33 2.78 1.66 -13.61
C SER A 33 1.62 1.86 -14.59
N GLN A 34 0.37 1.81 -14.12
CA GLN A 34 -0.81 2.12 -14.94
C GLN A 34 -1.03 3.63 -15.07
N ILE A 35 -0.39 4.43 -14.20
CA ILE A 35 -0.59 5.88 -14.08
C ILE A 35 0.71 6.62 -14.43
N PHE A 36 1.85 6.08 -14.01
CA PHE A 36 3.13 6.77 -14.02
C PHE A 36 4.17 6.03 -14.87
N ALA A 37 5.04 6.81 -15.51
CA ALA A 37 6.19 6.27 -16.20
C ALA A 37 7.23 5.73 -15.20
N PRO A 38 8.03 4.72 -15.57
CA PRO A 38 9.14 4.26 -14.75
C PRO A 38 10.08 5.41 -14.37
N GLY A 39 10.55 5.43 -13.11
CA GLY A 39 11.42 6.50 -12.59
C GLY A 39 10.70 7.75 -12.11
N THR A 40 9.36 7.77 -12.11
CA THR A 40 8.59 8.83 -11.45
C THR A 40 8.94 8.88 -9.95
N PRO A 41 9.27 10.05 -9.38
CA PRO A 41 9.65 10.17 -7.96
C PRO A 41 8.53 9.75 -7.00
N ASP A 42 8.90 9.18 -5.85
CA ASP A 42 7.93 8.62 -4.91
C ASP A 42 6.95 9.65 -4.35
N GLU A 43 7.42 10.87 -4.08
CA GLU A 43 6.56 11.99 -3.67
C GLU A 43 5.38 12.23 -4.62
N THR A 44 5.57 12.00 -5.92
CA THR A 44 4.56 12.29 -6.95
C THR A 44 3.37 11.36 -6.79
N TRP A 45 3.60 10.05 -6.67
CA TRP A 45 2.52 9.09 -6.55
C TRP A 45 1.96 9.03 -5.12
N ILE A 46 2.76 9.37 -4.08
CA ILE A 46 2.26 9.57 -2.71
C ILE A 46 1.25 10.72 -2.67
N ARG A 47 1.58 11.88 -3.26
CA ARG A 47 0.65 13.02 -3.38
C ARG A 47 -0.60 12.64 -4.15
N TYR A 48 -0.44 11.97 -5.29
CA TYR A 48 -1.56 11.49 -6.11
C TYR A 48 -2.54 10.61 -5.30
N ALA A 49 -2.01 9.71 -4.46
CA ALA A 49 -2.81 8.87 -3.58
C ALA A 49 -3.51 9.70 -2.48
N GLY A 50 -2.80 10.65 -1.85
CA GLY A 50 -3.35 11.54 -0.84
C GLY A 50 -4.53 12.37 -1.34
N ASP A 51 -4.38 13.02 -2.50
CA ASP A 51 -5.42 13.85 -3.14
C ASP A 51 -6.72 13.09 -3.41
N ARG A 52 -6.63 11.75 -3.55
CA ARG A 52 -7.76 10.86 -3.84
C ARG A 52 -8.28 10.11 -2.63
N ASN A 53 -7.74 10.36 -1.45
CA ASN A 53 -7.97 9.56 -0.25
C ASN A 53 -7.71 8.06 -0.47
N TRP A 54 -6.67 7.73 -1.22
CA TRP A 54 -6.23 6.35 -1.42
C TRP A 54 -5.24 5.95 -0.32
N CYS A 55 -5.03 4.65 -0.18
CA CYS A 55 -3.93 4.09 0.60
C CYS A 55 -2.86 3.54 -0.33
N ILE A 56 -1.64 3.37 0.15
CA ILE A 56 -0.53 2.83 -0.61
C ILE A 56 -0.12 1.45 -0.09
N VAL A 57 0.37 0.60 -0.99
CA VAL A 57 0.92 -0.72 -0.67
C VAL A 57 2.31 -0.83 -1.29
N SER A 58 3.32 -1.08 -0.47
CA SER A 58 4.72 -1.19 -0.90
C SER A 58 5.46 -2.28 -0.12
N ARG A 59 6.65 -2.69 -0.55
CA ARG A 59 7.61 -3.40 0.29
C ARG A 59 8.72 -2.50 0.82
N ASP A 60 8.86 -1.30 0.28
CA ASP A 60 9.94 -0.40 0.63
C ASP A 60 9.59 0.40 1.89
N VAL A 61 10.13 -0.05 3.01
CA VAL A 61 9.98 0.66 4.30
C VAL A 61 10.84 1.93 4.37
N ASN A 62 11.74 2.17 3.42
CA ASN A 62 12.55 3.39 3.43
C ASN A 62 11.71 4.63 3.13
N ILE A 63 10.52 4.47 2.53
CA ILE A 63 9.52 5.53 2.36
C ILE A 63 9.14 6.20 3.69
N THR A 64 9.23 5.46 4.80
CA THR A 64 8.96 6.00 6.14
C THR A 64 10.19 6.63 6.81
N ARG A 65 11.39 6.46 6.22
CA ARG A 65 12.68 6.89 6.79
C ARG A 65 13.29 8.06 6.04
N ASN A 66 13.07 8.14 4.73
CA ASN A 66 13.47 9.29 3.94
C ASN A 66 12.63 10.50 4.37
N ALA A 67 13.28 11.59 4.76
CA ALA A 67 12.62 12.77 5.30
C ALA A 67 11.58 13.36 4.34
N HIS A 68 11.85 13.37 3.04
CA HIS A 68 10.94 13.94 2.04
C HIS A 68 9.71 13.05 1.82
N GLU A 69 9.89 11.75 1.67
CA GLU A 69 8.82 10.78 1.49
C GLU A 69 7.95 10.65 2.75
N ALA A 70 8.58 10.63 3.93
CA ALA A 70 7.88 10.59 5.21
C ALA A 70 7.07 11.87 5.46
N ALA A 71 7.61 13.04 5.08
CA ALA A 71 6.87 14.29 5.10
C ALA A 71 5.68 14.24 4.13
N ALA A 72 5.87 13.73 2.90
CA ALA A 72 4.81 13.57 1.92
C ALA A 72 3.67 12.67 2.44
N LEU A 73 3.98 11.52 3.04
CA LEU A 73 2.98 10.65 3.66
C LEU A 73 2.15 11.38 4.73
N ARG A 74 2.82 12.17 5.56
CA ARG A 74 2.19 12.90 6.66
C ARG A 74 1.33 14.06 6.18
N GLU A 75 1.88 14.89 5.29
CA GLU A 75 1.24 16.10 4.77
C GLU A 75 0.06 15.76 3.87
N CYS A 76 0.16 14.69 3.08
CA CYS A 76 -0.90 14.23 2.21
C CYS A 76 -1.91 13.31 2.92
N GLY A 77 -1.72 13.03 4.23
CA GLY A 77 -2.63 12.18 5.00
C GLY A 77 -2.78 10.77 4.41
N VAL A 78 -1.69 10.15 3.94
CA VAL A 78 -1.75 8.85 3.27
C VAL A 78 -1.68 7.71 4.28
N GLY A 79 -2.56 6.72 4.12
CA GLY A 79 -2.46 5.43 4.79
C GLY A 79 -1.52 4.49 4.02
N ALA A 80 -0.56 3.87 4.68
CA ALA A 80 0.44 3.01 4.03
C ALA A 80 0.49 1.60 4.64
N PHE A 81 0.58 0.59 3.77
CA PHE A 81 0.77 -0.81 4.12
C PHE A 81 2.08 -1.34 3.52
N PHE A 82 2.95 -1.87 4.37
CA PHE A 82 4.25 -2.39 3.98
C PHE A 82 4.25 -3.91 4.05
N LEU A 83 4.32 -4.59 2.90
CA LEU A 83 4.29 -6.05 2.79
C LEU A 83 5.66 -6.66 3.12
N LEU A 84 5.65 -7.66 4.01
CA LEU A 84 6.80 -8.48 4.39
C LEU A 84 8.07 -7.65 4.71
N PRO A 85 7.97 -6.59 5.53
CA PRO A 85 9.10 -5.71 5.79
C PRO A 85 10.25 -6.47 6.44
N GLY A 86 11.48 -6.21 6.01
CA GLY A 86 12.69 -6.89 6.48
C GLY A 86 12.93 -8.27 5.89
N LYS A 87 11.98 -8.84 5.14
CA LYS A 87 12.22 -10.10 4.41
C LYS A 87 12.99 -9.81 3.13
N ARG A 88 14.23 -10.30 3.06
CA ARG A 88 15.06 -10.18 1.86
C ARG A 88 14.53 -11.12 0.77
N SER A 89 14.15 -10.55 -0.37
CA SER A 89 13.71 -11.28 -1.58
C SER A 89 12.61 -12.34 -1.34
N PRO A 90 11.43 -11.97 -0.81
CA PRO A 90 10.32 -12.91 -0.67
C PRO A 90 9.92 -13.48 -2.03
N ARG A 91 9.57 -14.76 -2.05
CA ARG A 91 8.99 -15.38 -3.26
C ARG A 91 7.66 -14.72 -3.59
N LEU A 92 7.31 -14.67 -4.87
CA LEU A 92 6.02 -14.14 -5.34
C LEU A 92 4.84 -14.75 -4.57
N CYS A 93 4.85 -16.07 -4.37
CA CYS A 93 3.79 -16.75 -3.61
C CYS A 93 3.67 -16.28 -2.16
N GLN A 94 4.75 -15.83 -1.52
CA GLN A 94 4.72 -15.29 -0.16
C GLN A 94 4.10 -13.90 -0.13
N ILE A 95 4.39 -13.05 -1.12
CA ILE A 95 3.75 -11.74 -1.28
C ILE A 95 2.24 -11.91 -1.49
N ILE A 96 1.85 -12.80 -2.41
CA ILE A 96 0.45 -13.12 -2.68
C ILE A 96 -0.23 -13.65 -1.42
N GLN A 97 0.36 -14.64 -0.75
CA GLN A 97 -0.22 -15.22 0.47
C GLN A 97 -0.42 -14.18 1.57
N ALA A 98 0.58 -13.33 1.83
CA ALA A 98 0.47 -12.29 2.85
C ALA A 98 -0.63 -11.28 2.49
N THR A 99 -0.70 -10.86 1.22
CA THR A 99 -1.72 -9.93 0.73
C THR A 99 -3.12 -10.52 0.91
N ILE A 100 -3.37 -11.73 0.37
CA ILE A 100 -4.69 -12.35 0.39
C ILE A 100 -5.12 -12.73 1.81
N ARG A 101 -4.22 -13.30 2.62
CA ARG A 101 -4.50 -13.66 4.02
C ARG A 101 -4.97 -12.48 4.84
N HIS A 102 -4.35 -11.32 4.64
CA HIS A 102 -4.60 -10.12 5.43
C HIS A 102 -5.55 -9.14 4.73
N TRP A 103 -6.05 -9.47 3.54
CA TRP A 103 -6.87 -8.58 2.73
C TRP A 103 -8.11 -8.01 3.44
N PRO A 104 -8.92 -8.82 4.17
CA PRO A 104 -10.08 -8.29 4.89
C PRO A 104 -9.69 -7.22 5.93
N GLU A 105 -8.58 -7.45 6.62
CA GLU A 105 -8.10 -6.54 7.66
C GLU A 105 -7.44 -5.29 7.06
N ILE A 106 -6.70 -5.43 5.95
CA ILE A 106 -6.18 -4.30 5.17
C ILE A 106 -7.33 -3.37 4.76
N LYS A 107 -8.43 -3.93 4.23
CA LYS A 107 -9.62 -3.15 3.85
C LYS A 107 -10.27 -2.47 5.05
N ARG A 108 -10.43 -3.20 6.16
CA ARG A 108 -10.97 -2.65 7.41
C ARG A 108 -10.15 -1.45 7.87
N LEU A 109 -8.84 -1.61 7.99
CA LEU A 109 -7.91 -0.57 8.40
C LEU A 109 -7.93 0.61 7.43
N ALA A 110 -7.92 0.36 6.12
CA ALA A 110 -7.96 1.40 5.10
C ALA A 110 -9.21 2.30 5.21
N ALA A 111 -10.34 1.73 5.60
CA ALA A 111 -11.61 2.45 5.74
C ALA A 111 -11.83 3.06 7.13
N SER A 112 -11.23 2.52 8.20
CA SER A 112 -11.54 2.93 9.58
C SER A 112 -10.44 3.71 10.29
N GLU A 113 -9.18 3.56 9.88
CA GLU A 113 -8.07 4.21 10.58
C GLU A 113 -7.99 5.71 10.28
N ALA A 114 -7.72 6.48 11.33
CA ALA A 114 -7.39 7.89 11.20
C ALA A 114 -6.06 8.03 10.44
N ARG A 115 -6.05 8.92 9.45
CA ARG A 115 -4.91 9.17 8.58
C ARG A 115 -4.06 10.34 9.09
N PRO A 116 -2.74 10.34 8.83
CA PRO A 116 -1.97 9.28 8.19
C PRO A 116 -1.77 8.07 9.11
N PHE A 117 -1.58 6.88 8.54
CA PHE A 117 -1.23 5.68 9.29
C PHE A 117 -0.24 4.81 8.51
N GLN A 118 0.47 3.93 9.22
CA GLN A 118 1.42 3.02 8.61
C GLN A 118 1.34 1.65 9.29
N TYR A 119 1.22 0.58 8.50
CA TYR A 119 1.17 -0.80 8.98
C TYR A 119 2.17 -1.69 8.27
N GLN A 120 2.74 -2.63 9.00
CA GLN A 120 3.52 -3.76 8.52
C GLN A 120 2.62 -4.98 8.36
N ILE A 121 2.62 -5.58 7.19
CA ILE A 121 1.91 -6.82 6.88
C ILE A 121 2.94 -7.95 6.82
N GLY A 122 3.12 -8.66 7.94
CA GLY A 122 4.00 -9.83 8.01
C GLY A 122 3.31 -11.09 7.46
N GLU A 123 4.01 -12.23 7.55
CA GLU A 123 3.41 -13.50 7.14
C GLU A 123 2.26 -13.95 8.04
N ARG A 124 2.31 -13.61 9.33
CA ARG A 124 1.41 -14.14 10.36
C ARG A 124 0.58 -13.07 11.06
N GLY A 125 0.75 -11.80 10.70
CA GLY A 125 0.10 -10.73 11.42
C GLY A 125 0.41 -9.34 10.90
N ILE A 126 -0.36 -8.39 11.40
CA ILE A 126 -0.29 -6.99 11.06
C ILE A 126 0.18 -6.21 12.29
N LYS A 127 1.09 -5.25 12.10
CA LYS A 127 1.62 -4.40 13.18
C LYS A 127 1.62 -2.94 12.74
N ARG A 128 1.13 -2.03 13.58
CA ARG A 128 1.26 -0.59 13.32
C ARG A 128 2.72 -0.17 13.49
N PHE A 129 3.22 0.75 12.66
CA PHE A 129 4.47 1.45 12.99
C PHE A 129 4.24 2.28 14.26
N ARG A 130 5.23 2.26 15.16
CA ARG A 130 5.19 3.07 16.39
C ARG A 130 5.50 4.53 16.08
#